data_AF-A0A9E5MMA2-F1
#
_entry.id   AF-A0A9E5MMA2-F1
#
_cell.length_a   1.000
_cell.length_b   1.000
_cell.length_c   1.000
_cell.angle_alpha   90.00
_cell.angle_beta   90.00
_cell.angle_gamma   90.00
#
_symmetry.space_group_name_H-M   'P 1'
#
loop_
_entity.id
_entity.type
_entity.pdbx_description
1 polymer ?
#
loop_
_entity_poly.entity_id
_entity_poly.type
_entity_poly.pdbx_seq_one_letter_code
_entity_poly.pdbx_strand_id
1 'polypeptide(L)'
;MVARFGKGLRAEGLLAVGSSEAGISAISIEQYDAAARSVATVVVSEEKRSQLVPCTPHSESQFDAACATLFVQQYGPPLFRRPLTDQEVARFVGAARTGQEYLGSFYEGLKYALSGMMVAPDFLLRIEHTETPTQTGINSTAAETAGVVQLDAFSKATRHNYFLTNSTPDAELLRAAAAGDLNTEAGLEQQVDRLLQSPHFEQAVRAFFEDMLQFDLFADLAKDPLIYPAFNSEVVADSQEQTLRIITDLLITQNADYRDLFTTREAYLTRALGVVYRLPVPTRHGWEKNRVFGGR
;
A
#
# COMPACT_ATOMS: atom_id res chain seq x y z
N MET A 1 -5.62 3.90 15.58
CA MET A 1 -5.45 2.46 15.91
C MET A 1 -4.47 1.89 14.91
N VAL A 2 -3.36 1.29 15.35
CA VAL A 2 -2.45 0.59 14.42
C VAL A 2 -3.00 -0.83 14.28
N ALA A 3 -3.71 -1.09 13.18
CA ALA A 3 -4.17 -2.45 12.88
C ALA A 3 -2.96 -3.33 12.54
N ARG A 4 -2.86 -4.49 13.17
CA ARG A 4 -1.83 -5.49 12.87
C ARG A 4 -2.48 -6.64 12.14
N PHE A 5 -2.37 -6.65 10.81
CA PHE A 5 -2.93 -7.70 9.99
C PHE A 5 -2.00 -8.91 9.96
N GLY A 6 -2.59 -10.11 9.96
CA GLY A 6 -1.82 -11.34 9.79
C GLY A 6 -1.06 -11.34 8.47
N LYS A 7 0.20 -11.80 8.50
CA LYS A 7 0.97 -11.97 7.27
C LYS A 7 0.40 -13.14 6.47
N GLY A 8 0.21 -12.95 5.17
CA GLY A 8 -0.15 -14.04 4.27
C GLY A 8 0.94 -15.13 4.25
N LEU A 9 0.56 -16.34 3.85
CA LEU A 9 1.54 -17.42 3.64
C LEU A 9 2.48 -17.04 2.49
N ARG A 10 3.79 -17.05 2.74
CA ARG A 10 4.80 -16.98 1.68
C ARG A 10 4.88 -18.33 0.99
N ALA A 11 4.20 -18.49 -0.14
CA ALA A 11 4.43 -19.61 -1.05
C ALA A 11 5.60 -19.23 -1.97
N GLU A 12 6.64 -20.08 -2.05
CA GLU A 12 7.78 -19.91 -2.98
C GLU A 12 8.63 -18.62 -2.80
N GLY A 13 8.53 -17.93 -1.65
CA GLY A 13 9.36 -16.75 -1.35
C GLY A 13 9.12 -15.58 -2.32
N LEU A 14 10.20 -14.95 -2.80
CA LEU A 14 10.14 -13.82 -3.74
C LEU A 14 9.95 -14.23 -5.21
N LEU A 15 9.76 -15.54 -5.49
CA LEU A 15 9.56 -16.04 -6.85
C LEU A 15 8.09 -15.98 -7.31
N ALA A 16 7.16 -15.81 -6.37
CA ALA A 16 5.73 -15.71 -6.67
C ALA A 16 5.31 -14.26 -6.92
N VAL A 17 4.73 -14.00 -8.10
CA VAL A 17 4.14 -12.69 -8.46
C VAL A 17 2.62 -12.76 -8.28
N GLY A 18 2.19 -13.02 -7.04
CA GLY A 18 0.78 -13.19 -6.67
C GLY A 18 0.50 -14.51 -5.95
N SER A 19 -0.77 -14.75 -5.63
CA SER A 19 -1.22 -16.02 -5.09
C SER A 19 -2.43 -16.53 -5.88
N SER A 20 -2.42 -17.81 -6.26
CA SER A 20 -3.58 -18.48 -6.83
C SER A 20 -4.63 -18.80 -5.76
N GLU A 21 -4.24 -18.85 -4.49
CA GLU A 21 -5.11 -19.10 -3.35
C GLU A 21 -4.82 -18.09 -2.24
N ALA A 22 -5.81 -17.30 -1.85
CA ALA A 22 -5.70 -16.36 -0.73
C ALA A 22 -6.79 -16.66 0.28
N GLY A 23 -6.39 -16.87 1.54
CA GLY A 23 -7.30 -17.05 2.66
C GLY A 23 -7.17 -15.89 3.65
N ILE A 24 -8.30 -15.44 4.19
CA ILE A 24 -8.35 -14.48 5.29
C ILE A 24 -8.95 -15.19 6.50
N SER A 25 -8.23 -15.21 7.62
CA SER A 25 -8.75 -15.80 8.86
C SER A 25 -9.90 -14.96 9.43
N ALA A 26 -10.79 -15.59 10.20
CA ALA A 26 -11.89 -14.88 10.88
C ALA A 26 -11.38 -13.70 11.73
N ILE A 27 -10.29 -13.91 12.48
CA ILE A 27 -9.64 -12.86 13.28
C ILE A 27 -9.16 -11.70 12.40
N SER A 28 -8.61 -11.99 11.22
CA SER A 28 -8.15 -10.93 10.31
C SER A 28 -9.33 -10.13 9.77
N ILE A 29 -10.45 -10.77 9.44
CA ILE A 29 -11.69 -10.09 9.03
C ILE A 29 -12.22 -9.17 10.14
N GLU A 30 -12.23 -9.63 11.40
CA GLU A 30 -12.63 -8.79 12.54
C GLU A 30 -11.72 -7.57 12.70
N GLN A 31 -10.40 -7.74 12.51
CA GLN A 31 -9.44 -6.63 12.53
C GLN A 31 -9.65 -5.65 11.37
N TYR A 32 -9.92 -6.16 10.17
CA TYR A 32 -10.25 -5.32 9.01
C TYR A 32 -11.53 -4.52 9.25
N ASP A 33 -12.60 -5.15 9.75
CA ASP A 33 -13.85 -4.46 10.08
C ASP A 33 -13.65 -3.39 11.17
N ALA A 34 -12.91 -3.70 12.24
CA ALA A 34 -12.61 -2.72 13.28
C ALA A 34 -11.83 -1.51 12.74
N ALA A 35 -10.82 -1.74 11.91
CA ALA A 35 -10.05 -0.67 11.26
C ALA A 35 -10.92 0.15 10.31
N ALA A 36 -11.73 -0.53 9.49
CA ALA A 36 -12.66 0.09 8.55
C ALA A 36 -13.64 1.02 9.27
N ARG A 37 -14.27 0.56 10.36
CA ARG A 37 -15.17 1.38 11.17
C ARG A 37 -14.47 2.57 11.81
N SER A 38 -13.23 2.39 12.28
CA SER A 38 -12.44 3.50 12.83
C SER A 38 -12.18 4.58 11.78
N VAL A 39 -11.82 4.21 10.55
CA VAL A 39 -11.60 5.16 9.45
C VAL A 39 -12.92 5.83 9.06
N ALA A 40 -13.98 5.05 8.85
CA ALA A 40 -15.28 5.57 8.46
C ALA A 40 -15.85 6.54 9.50
N THR A 41 -15.64 6.28 10.80
CA THR A 41 -16.00 7.21 11.88
C THR A 41 -15.32 8.56 11.74
N VAL A 42 -14.02 8.58 11.42
CA VAL A 42 -13.29 9.85 11.18
C VAL A 42 -13.85 10.56 9.96
N VAL A 43 -14.10 9.84 8.86
CA VAL A 43 -14.61 10.41 7.61
C VAL A 43 -15.93 11.15 7.80
N VAL A 44 -16.86 10.55 8.55
CA VAL A 44 -18.20 11.15 8.78
C VAL A 44 -18.31 12.01 10.04
N SER A 45 -17.22 12.14 10.81
CA SER A 45 -17.21 12.91 12.05
C SER A 45 -17.58 14.38 11.80
N GLU A 46 -18.21 15.03 12.77
CA GLU A 46 -18.54 16.47 12.65
C GLU A 46 -17.32 17.35 12.33
N GLU A 47 -16.14 16.99 12.85
CA GLU A 47 -14.90 17.72 12.61
C GLU A 47 -14.41 17.64 11.16
N LYS A 48 -14.61 16.49 10.48
CA LYS A 48 -14.05 16.24 9.15
C LYS A 48 -15.08 16.13 8.03
N ARG A 49 -16.36 15.93 8.33
CA ARG A 49 -17.40 15.66 7.32
C ARG A 49 -17.56 16.78 6.30
N SER A 50 -17.30 18.02 6.67
CA SER A 50 -17.31 19.16 5.73
C SER A 50 -16.20 19.11 4.67
N GLN A 51 -15.12 18.37 4.94
CA GLN A 51 -13.98 18.20 4.03
C GLN A 51 -14.02 16.86 3.30
N LEU A 52 -14.56 15.82 3.94
CA LEU A 52 -14.47 14.44 3.47
C LEU A 52 -15.79 13.91 2.89
N VAL A 53 -16.95 14.46 3.26
CA VAL A 53 -18.23 14.09 2.64
C VAL A 53 -18.52 15.08 1.50
N PRO A 54 -18.78 14.64 0.26
CA PRO A 54 -18.89 15.54 -0.91
C PRO A 54 -20.17 16.38 -0.94
N CYS A 55 -21.05 16.19 0.03
CA CYS A 55 -22.39 16.74 0.03
C CYS A 55 -22.88 16.94 1.47
N THR A 56 -23.90 17.77 1.63
CA THR A 56 -24.64 17.93 2.88
C THR A 56 -26.04 17.37 2.68
N PRO A 57 -26.51 16.41 3.50
CA PRO A 57 -27.85 15.88 3.36
C PRO A 57 -28.89 16.95 3.72
N HIS A 58 -30.08 16.87 3.14
CA HIS A 58 -31.19 17.76 3.47
C HIS A 58 -31.64 17.65 4.93
N SER A 59 -31.51 16.45 5.51
CA SER A 59 -31.77 16.16 6.91
C SER A 59 -30.85 15.05 7.39
N GLU A 60 -30.34 15.15 8.62
CA GLU A 60 -29.55 14.08 9.21
C GLU A 60 -30.40 12.87 9.63
N SER A 61 -31.71 13.05 9.81
CA SER A 61 -32.63 11.99 10.25
C SER A 61 -33.35 11.28 9.10
N GLN A 62 -33.15 11.71 7.86
CA GLN A 62 -33.77 11.12 6.68
C GLN A 62 -32.70 10.65 5.70
N PHE A 63 -33.04 9.63 4.91
CA PHE A 63 -32.15 9.14 3.88
C PHE A 63 -32.12 10.09 2.67
N ASP A 64 -30.92 10.53 2.29
CA ASP A 64 -30.67 11.29 1.07
C ASP A 64 -29.94 10.42 0.03
N ALA A 65 -30.70 9.88 -0.93
CA ALA A 65 -30.15 8.99 -1.94
C ALA A 65 -29.11 9.67 -2.83
N ALA A 66 -29.30 10.94 -3.18
CA ALA A 66 -28.39 11.66 -4.07
C ALA A 66 -27.04 11.90 -3.37
N CYS A 67 -27.07 12.32 -2.11
CA CYS A 67 -25.84 12.51 -1.34
C CYS A 67 -25.12 11.18 -1.08
N ALA A 68 -25.86 10.10 -0.76
CA ALA A 68 -25.26 8.77 -0.61
C ALA A 68 -24.59 8.28 -1.90
N THR A 69 -25.20 8.50 -3.07
CA THR A 69 -24.60 8.16 -4.37
C THR A 69 -23.30 8.92 -4.62
N LEU A 70 -23.27 10.24 -4.39
CA LEU A 70 -22.05 11.04 -4.55
C LEU A 70 -20.93 10.56 -3.63
N PHE A 71 -21.26 10.25 -2.37
CA PHE A 71 -20.30 9.72 -1.41
C PHE A 71 -19.72 8.38 -1.86
N VAL A 72 -20.55 7.43 -2.30
CA VAL A 72 -20.10 6.13 -2.82
C VAL A 72 -19.24 6.29 -4.08
N GLN A 73 -19.61 7.21 -4.98
CA GLN A 73 -18.85 7.47 -6.21
C GLN A 73 -17.51 8.16 -5.95
N GLN A 74 -17.37 8.94 -4.88
CA GLN A 74 -16.09 9.53 -4.49
C GLN A 74 -15.13 8.49 -3.93
N TYR A 75 -15.61 7.63 -3.02
CA TYR A 75 -14.75 6.68 -2.31
C TYR A 75 -14.57 5.34 -3.02
N GLY A 76 -15.52 4.95 -3.87
CA GLY A 76 -15.50 3.68 -4.58
C GLY A 76 -14.25 3.50 -5.44
N PRO A 77 -13.97 4.39 -6.41
CA PRO A 77 -12.85 4.22 -7.33
C PRO A 77 -11.48 4.04 -6.66
N PRO A 78 -11.06 4.84 -5.65
CA PRO A 78 -9.78 4.60 -4.98
C PRO A 78 -9.76 3.34 -4.10
N LEU A 79 -10.90 2.90 -3.56
CA LEU A 79 -10.99 1.67 -2.77
C LEU A 79 -10.94 0.41 -3.65
N PHE A 80 -11.69 0.41 -4.76
CA PHE A 80 -11.83 -0.75 -5.65
C PHE A 80 -10.85 -0.71 -6.82
N ARG A 81 -10.14 0.43 -6.98
CA ARG A 81 -9.09 0.67 -7.97
C ARG A 81 -9.59 0.62 -9.42
N ARG A 82 -10.89 0.82 -9.60
CA ARG A 82 -11.62 0.89 -10.87
C ARG A 82 -12.93 1.65 -10.68
N PRO A 83 -13.56 2.14 -11.77
CA PRO A 83 -14.94 2.59 -11.71
C PRO A 83 -15.86 1.50 -11.12
N LEU A 84 -16.80 1.93 -10.29
CA LEU A 84 -17.85 1.05 -9.79
C LEU A 84 -18.90 0.86 -10.88
N THR A 85 -19.45 -0.34 -10.96
CA THR A 85 -20.65 -0.62 -11.74
C THR A 85 -21.88 0.01 -11.06
N ASP A 86 -22.94 0.28 -11.84
CA ASP A 86 -24.19 0.80 -11.29
C ASP A 86 -24.78 -0.11 -10.20
N GLN A 87 -24.59 -1.42 -10.33
CA GLN A 87 -25.03 -2.41 -9.34
C GLN A 87 -24.24 -2.29 -8.04
N GLU A 88 -22.92 -2.06 -8.10
CA GLU A 88 -22.10 -1.84 -6.91
C GLU A 88 -22.46 -0.52 -6.22
N VAL A 89 -22.68 0.55 -6.99
CA VAL A 89 -23.17 1.82 -6.45
C VAL A 89 -24.50 1.62 -5.72
N ALA A 90 -25.47 0.97 -6.39
CA ALA A 90 -26.78 0.70 -5.80
C ALA A 90 -26.68 -0.16 -4.53
N ARG A 91 -25.78 -1.15 -4.49
CA ARG A 91 -25.53 -2.00 -3.32
C ARG A 91 -25.06 -1.18 -2.11
N PHE A 92 -24.06 -0.31 -2.27
CA PHE A 92 -23.53 0.47 -1.15
C PHE A 92 -24.42 1.65 -0.74
N VAL A 93 -25.16 2.24 -1.69
CA VAL A 93 -26.23 3.20 -1.38
C VAL A 93 -27.36 2.53 -0.59
N GLY A 94 -27.72 1.29 -0.96
CA GLY A 94 -28.66 0.46 -0.20
C GLY A 94 -28.16 0.17 1.22
N ALA A 95 -26.87 -0.18 1.36
CA ALA A 95 -26.25 -0.36 2.68
C ALA A 95 -26.33 0.93 3.52
N ALA A 96 -26.09 2.10 2.93
CA ALA A 96 -26.21 3.37 3.63
C ALA A 96 -27.65 3.62 4.11
N ARG A 97 -28.66 3.29 3.29
CA ARG A 97 -30.07 3.37 3.68
C ARG A 97 -30.37 2.48 4.87
N THR A 98 -29.98 1.20 4.78
CA THR A 98 -30.15 0.25 5.89
C THR A 98 -29.48 0.78 7.16
N GLY A 99 -28.24 1.25 7.08
CA GLY A 99 -27.54 1.83 8.23
C GLY A 99 -28.29 3.03 8.82
N GLN A 100 -28.83 3.92 7.99
CA GLN A 100 -29.64 5.04 8.45
C GLN A 100 -30.95 4.59 9.12
N GLU A 101 -31.66 3.61 8.55
CA GLU A 101 -32.91 3.07 9.11
C GLU A 101 -32.71 2.45 10.50
N TYR A 102 -31.61 1.72 10.70
CA TYR A 102 -31.31 1.05 11.97
C TYR A 102 -30.67 1.97 13.02
N LEU A 103 -29.85 2.95 12.60
CA LEU A 103 -29.05 3.79 13.51
C LEU A 103 -29.62 5.21 13.68
N GLY A 104 -30.63 5.59 12.88
CA GLY A 104 -31.34 6.85 12.99
C GLY A 104 -30.62 8.09 12.45
N SER A 105 -29.42 7.93 11.88
CA SER A 105 -28.59 9.02 11.34
C SER A 105 -28.07 8.71 9.94
N PHE A 106 -28.18 9.70 9.04
CA PHE A 106 -27.66 9.63 7.69
C PHE A 106 -26.14 9.38 7.67
N TYR A 107 -25.39 10.05 8.53
CA TYR A 107 -23.94 9.89 8.61
C TYR A 107 -23.52 8.53 9.17
N GLU A 108 -24.31 7.96 10.11
CA GLU A 108 -24.10 6.57 10.53
C GLU A 108 -24.42 5.58 9.39
N GLY A 109 -25.39 5.90 8.53
CA GLY A 109 -25.62 5.21 7.27
C GLY A 109 -24.40 5.24 6.33
N LEU A 110 -23.84 6.42 6.07
CA LEU A 110 -22.63 6.57 5.25
C LEU A 110 -21.43 5.81 5.83
N LYS A 111 -21.25 5.86 7.16
CA LYS A 111 -20.22 5.10 7.87
C LYS A 111 -20.40 3.60 7.69
N TYR A 112 -21.63 3.11 7.76
CA TYR A 112 -21.94 1.69 7.53
C TYR A 112 -21.59 1.27 6.10
N ALA A 113 -21.97 2.07 5.10
CA ALA A 113 -21.63 1.80 3.70
C ALA A 113 -20.11 1.82 3.47
N LEU A 114 -19.40 2.85 3.96
CA LEU A 114 -17.96 2.98 3.80
C LEU A 114 -17.19 1.84 4.47
N SER A 115 -17.61 1.46 5.69
CA SER A 115 -17.05 0.29 6.37
C SER A 115 -17.25 -0.98 5.55
N GLY A 116 -18.45 -1.16 4.99
CA GLY A 116 -18.78 -2.26 4.09
C GLY A 116 -17.91 -2.32 2.83
N MET A 117 -17.56 -1.16 2.25
CA MET A 117 -16.65 -1.09 1.11
C MET A 117 -15.22 -1.50 1.49
N MET A 118 -14.74 -1.09 2.67
CA MET A 118 -13.40 -1.44 3.18
C MET A 118 -13.26 -2.87 3.73
N VAL A 119 -14.34 -3.66 3.76
CA VAL A 119 -14.29 -5.10 4.04
C VAL A 119 -14.74 -5.94 2.85
N ALA A 120 -15.03 -5.30 1.70
CA ALA A 120 -15.39 -6.00 0.47
C ALA A 120 -14.17 -6.72 -0.12
N PRO A 121 -14.36 -7.87 -0.79
CA PRO A 121 -13.27 -8.59 -1.47
C PRO A 121 -12.47 -7.70 -2.45
N ASP A 122 -13.15 -6.86 -3.23
CA ASP A 122 -12.50 -5.93 -4.17
C ASP A 122 -11.56 -4.92 -3.51
N PHE A 123 -11.73 -4.64 -2.20
CA PHE A 123 -10.81 -3.80 -1.43
C PHE A 123 -9.71 -4.64 -0.74
N LEU A 124 -10.10 -5.70 -0.02
CA LEU A 124 -9.18 -6.54 0.76
C LEU A 124 -8.21 -7.33 -0.11
N LEU A 125 -8.62 -7.68 -1.33
CA LEU A 125 -7.84 -8.44 -2.29
C LEU A 125 -7.56 -7.57 -3.52
N ARG A 126 -6.40 -7.80 -4.14
CA ARG A 126 -6.06 -7.26 -5.47
C ARG A 126 -6.44 -8.31 -6.51
N ILE A 127 -7.67 -8.23 -6.98
CA ILE A 127 -8.20 -9.13 -7.99
C ILE A 127 -7.80 -8.58 -9.36
N GLU A 128 -7.04 -9.36 -10.12
CA GLU A 128 -6.70 -9.03 -11.51
C GLU A 128 -7.81 -9.54 -12.44
N HIS A 129 -8.33 -8.66 -13.29
CA HIS A 129 -9.26 -9.02 -14.35
C HIS A 129 -8.55 -9.03 -15.71
N THR A 130 -9.03 -9.89 -16.59
CA THR A 130 -8.52 -10.03 -17.95
C THR A 130 -9.47 -9.37 -18.94
N GLU A 131 -8.91 -8.80 -20.02
CA GLU A 131 -9.71 -8.37 -21.15
C GLU A 131 -10.29 -9.59 -21.85
N THR A 132 -11.57 -9.53 -22.20
CA THR A 132 -12.17 -10.58 -23.01
C THR A 132 -11.56 -10.54 -24.43
N PRO A 133 -11.27 -11.68 -25.08
CA PRO A 133 -10.55 -11.72 -26.36
C PRO A 133 -11.19 -10.90 -27.50
N THR A 134 -12.48 -10.58 -27.39
CA THR A 134 -13.20 -9.74 -28.36
C THR A 134 -12.79 -8.27 -28.34
N GLN A 135 -12.13 -7.78 -27.28
CA GLN A 135 -11.79 -6.36 -27.14
C GLN A 135 -10.41 -5.98 -27.69
N THR A 136 -9.48 -6.93 -27.78
CA THR A 136 -8.07 -6.61 -28.10
C THR A 136 -7.71 -6.72 -29.59
N GLY A 137 -8.63 -7.20 -30.44
CA GLY A 137 -8.32 -7.44 -31.87
C GLY A 137 -7.20 -8.46 -32.10
N ILE A 138 -6.71 -9.10 -31.03
CA ILE A 138 -5.74 -10.19 -31.08
C ILE A 138 -6.53 -11.42 -31.52
N ASN A 139 -6.15 -12.03 -32.65
CA ASN A 139 -6.71 -13.32 -33.06
C ASN A 139 -6.57 -14.33 -31.90
N SER A 140 -7.68 -14.64 -31.23
CA SER A 140 -7.70 -15.35 -29.94
C SER A 140 -7.06 -16.74 -29.99
N THR A 141 -6.90 -17.29 -31.20
CA THR A 141 -6.30 -18.60 -31.44
C THR A 141 -4.84 -18.69 -31.03
N ALA A 142 -4.05 -17.60 -31.06
CA ALA A 142 -2.64 -17.62 -30.66
C ALA A 142 -2.45 -17.39 -29.14
N ALA A 143 -3.25 -16.50 -28.54
CA ALA A 143 -3.16 -16.17 -27.11
C ALA A 143 -3.67 -17.32 -26.21
N GLU A 144 -4.73 -18.01 -26.62
CA GLU A 144 -5.25 -19.19 -25.89
C GLU A 144 -4.26 -20.36 -25.94
N THR A 145 -3.49 -20.50 -27.02
CA THR A 145 -2.51 -21.59 -27.17
C THR A 145 -1.24 -21.36 -26.33
N ALA A 146 -0.96 -20.11 -25.92
CA ALA A 146 0.21 -19.74 -25.12
C ALA A 146 -0.08 -19.53 -23.63
N GLY A 147 -1.36 -19.59 -23.20
CA GLY A 147 -1.74 -19.30 -21.81
C GLY A 147 -1.50 -17.86 -21.37
N VAL A 148 -1.28 -16.93 -22.33
CA VAL A 148 -1.00 -15.52 -22.05
C VAL A 148 -2.31 -14.74 -22.17
N VAL A 149 -2.82 -14.27 -21.03
CA VAL A 149 -4.01 -13.42 -20.94
C VAL A 149 -3.61 -11.96 -20.74
N GLN A 150 -4.29 -11.06 -21.45
CA GLN A 150 -4.08 -9.63 -21.29
C GLN A 150 -4.90 -9.11 -20.11
N LEU A 151 -4.25 -8.42 -19.18
CA LEU A 151 -4.90 -7.73 -18.08
C LEU A 151 -5.65 -6.48 -18.58
N ASP A 152 -6.79 -6.20 -17.96
CA ASP A 152 -7.51 -4.95 -18.20
C ASP A 152 -6.71 -3.73 -17.72
N ALA A 153 -7.05 -2.56 -18.25
CA ALA A 153 -6.32 -1.32 -17.99
C ALA A 153 -6.22 -0.97 -16.48
N PHE A 154 -7.26 -1.22 -15.69
CA PHE A 154 -7.27 -0.93 -14.25
C PHE A 154 -6.46 -1.96 -13.45
N SER A 155 -6.49 -3.24 -13.84
CA SER A 155 -5.58 -4.25 -13.26
C SER A 155 -4.11 -3.91 -13.56
N LYS A 156 -3.80 -3.47 -14.79
CA LYS A 156 -2.45 -2.99 -15.14
C LYS A 156 -2.04 -1.78 -14.30
N ALA A 157 -2.89 -0.76 -14.20
CA ALA A 157 -2.64 0.40 -13.34
C ALA A 157 -2.35 -0.01 -11.89
N THR A 158 -3.21 -0.86 -11.33
CA THR A 158 -3.07 -1.39 -9.97
C THR A 158 -1.74 -2.10 -9.77
N ARG A 159 -1.40 -3.01 -10.69
CA ARG A 159 -0.15 -3.77 -10.62
C ARG A 159 1.08 -2.87 -10.66
N HIS A 160 1.14 -1.92 -11.60
CA HIS A 160 2.27 -0.99 -11.72
C HIS A 160 2.40 -0.11 -10.48
N ASN A 161 1.30 0.43 -9.97
CA ASN A 161 1.33 1.31 -8.81
C ASN A 161 1.77 0.57 -7.54
N TYR A 162 1.24 -0.61 -7.26
CA TYR A 162 1.71 -1.38 -6.10
C TYR A 162 3.15 -1.84 -6.24
N PHE A 163 3.60 -2.19 -7.45
CA PHE A 163 4.97 -2.57 -7.71
C PHE A 163 5.95 -1.42 -7.44
N LEU A 164 5.64 -0.22 -7.93
CA LEU A 164 6.53 0.93 -7.85
C LEU A 164 6.38 1.71 -6.55
N THR A 165 5.17 1.83 -6.00
CA THR A 165 4.89 2.76 -4.90
C THR A 165 4.27 2.09 -3.67
N ASN A 166 4.07 0.76 -3.69
CA ASN A 166 3.44 0.00 -2.60
C ASN A 166 2.14 0.63 -2.07
N SER A 167 1.34 1.21 -2.98
CA SER A 167 0.12 1.96 -2.63
C SER A 167 -0.98 1.75 -3.67
N THR A 168 -2.18 2.28 -3.39
CA THR A 168 -3.30 2.28 -4.34
C THR A 168 -3.07 3.29 -5.48
N PRO A 169 -3.47 3.00 -6.73
CA PRO A 169 -3.43 3.96 -7.83
C PRO A 169 -4.05 5.31 -7.49
N ASP A 170 -3.36 6.38 -7.85
CA ASP A 170 -3.94 7.72 -7.76
C ASP A 170 -4.94 7.99 -8.90
N ALA A 171 -5.66 9.10 -8.78
CA ALA A 171 -6.68 9.49 -9.75
C ALA A 171 -6.09 9.75 -11.15
N GLU A 172 -4.82 10.14 -11.27
CA GLU A 172 -4.18 10.35 -12.57
C GLU A 172 -3.95 9.02 -13.28
N LEU A 173 -3.41 8.03 -12.57
CA LEU A 173 -3.16 6.71 -13.13
C LEU A 173 -4.46 5.98 -13.50
N LEU A 174 -5.51 6.12 -12.68
CA LEU A 174 -6.84 5.58 -13.00
C LEU A 174 -7.44 6.26 -14.24
N ARG A 175 -7.18 7.55 -14.45
CA ARG A 175 -7.64 8.27 -15.65
C ARG A 175 -6.87 7.83 -16.89
N ALA A 176 -5.56 7.65 -16.78
CA ALA A 176 -4.71 7.12 -17.86
C ALA A 176 -5.13 5.69 -18.24
N ALA A 177 -5.49 4.86 -17.26
CA ALA A 177 -6.07 3.55 -17.50
C ALA A 177 -7.39 3.64 -18.28
N ALA A 178 -8.30 4.51 -17.84
CA ALA A 178 -9.59 4.72 -18.50
C ALA A 178 -9.45 5.26 -19.93
N ALA A 179 -8.44 6.09 -20.20
CA ALA A 179 -8.14 6.63 -21.52
C ALA A 179 -7.45 5.63 -22.46
N GLY A 180 -6.97 4.50 -21.93
CA GLY A 180 -6.21 3.51 -22.68
C GLY A 180 -4.73 3.87 -22.87
N ASP A 181 -4.23 4.91 -22.20
CA ASP A 181 -2.84 5.38 -22.32
C ASP A 181 -1.84 4.30 -21.91
N LEU A 182 -2.21 3.47 -20.92
CA LEU A 182 -1.42 2.33 -20.43
C LEU A 182 -1.29 1.17 -21.43
N ASN A 183 -2.00 1.24 -22.56
CA ASN A 183 -1.87 0.29 -23.67
C ASN A 183 -0.83 0.74 -24.70
N THR A 184 -0.26 1.93 -24.53
CA THR A 184 0.77 2.48 -25.41
C THR A 184 2.10 2.54 -24.66
N GLU A 185 3.20 2.31 -25.37
CA GLU A 185 4.54 2.37 -24.78
C GLU A 185 4.82 3.76 -24.19
N ALA A 186 4.54 4.82 -24.95
CA ALA A 186 4.75 6.20 -24.51
C ALA A 186 3.89 6.58 -23.29
N GLY A 187 2.60 6.19 -23.28
CA GLY A 187 1.71 6.49 -22.14
C GLY A 187 2.08 5.69 -20.89
N LEU A 188 2.56 4.45 -21.05
CA LEU A 188 3.07 3.64 -19.95
C LEU A 188 4.38 4.22 -19.39
N GLU A 189 5.34 4.54 -20.24
CA GLU A 189 6.64 5.13 -19.86
C GLU A 189 6.42 6.42 -19.06
N GLN A 190 5.55 7.31 -19.55
CA GLN A 190 5.21 8.54 -18.85
C GLN A 190 4.69 8.29 -17.42
N GLN A 191 3.81 7.30 -17.23
CA GLN A 191 3.28 6.99 -15.90
C GLN A 191 4.31 6.30 -15.01
N VAL A 192 5.17 5.44 -15.57
CA VAL A 192 6.27 4.82 -14.81
C VAL A 192 7.24 5.87 -14.31
N ASP A 193 7.70 6.79 -15.17
CA ASP A 193 8.61 7.87 -14.77
C ASP A 193 8.02 8.75 -13.67
N ARG A 194 6.73 9.08 -13.78
CA ARG A 194 6.01 9.83 -12.76
C ARG A 194 5.97 9.09 -11.42
N LEU A 195 5.71 7.79 -11.43
CA LEU A 195 5.66 6.98 -10.21
C LEU A 195 7.05 6.81 -9.57
N LEU A 196 8.11 6.69 -10.37
CA LEU A 196 9.50 6.62 -9.87
C LEU A 196 9.93 7.93 -9.18
N GLN A 197 9.41 9.07 -9.63
CA GLN A 197 9.67 10.39 -9.03
C GLN A 197 8.78 10.68 -7.80
N SER A 198 7.83 9.81 -7.48
CA SER A 198 6.93 9.97 -6.35
C SER A 198 7.65 9.76 -5.02
N PRO A 199 7.33 10.51 -3.95
CA PRO A 199 7.83 10.21 -2.60
C PRO A 199 7.44 8.80 -2.11
N HIS A 200 6.41 8.19 -2.70
CA HIS A 200 6.04 6.81 -2.40
C HIS A 200 6.99 5.76 -2.98
N PHE A 201 7.79 6.10 -4.00
CA PHE A 201 8.78 5.17 -4.55
C PHE A 201 9.85 4.81 -3.51
N GLU A 202 10.37 5.79 -2.76
CA GLU A 202 11.32 5.53 -1.68
C GLU A 202 10.72 4.62 -0.60
N GLN A 203 9.45 4.84 -0.24
CA GLN A 203 8.75 3.98 0.73
C GLN A 203 8.58 2.55 0.21
N ALA A 204 8.34 2.37 -1.08
CA ALA A 204 8.24 1.06 -1.71
C ALA A 204 9.57 0.33 -1.73
N VAL A 205 10.66 1.02 -2.08
CA VAL A 205 12.02 0.47 -2.02
C VAL A 205 12.33 0.03 -0.59
N ARG A 206 12.06 0.88 0.40
CA ARG A 206 12.24 0.51 1.82
C ARG A 206 11.44 -0.74 2.19
N ALA A 207 10.14 -0.77 1.87
CA ALA A 207 9.28 -1.90 2.20
C ALA A 207 9.74 -3.21 1.53
N PHE A 208 10.20 -3.14 0.28
CA PHE A 208 10.77 -4.28 -0.42
C PHE A 208 12.00 -4.83 0.32
N PHE A 209 12.95 -3.97 0.71
CA PHE A 209 14.16 -4.40 1.41
C PHE A 209 13.89 -4.83 2.85
N GLU A 210 12.93 -4.22 3.54
CA GLU A 210 12.46 -4.69 4.86
C GLU A 210 11.97 -6.14 4.80
N ASP A 211 11.18 -6.47 3.77
CA ASP A 211 10.66 -7.83 3.57
C ASP A 211 11.75 -8.81 3.08
N MET A 212 12.53 -8.40 2.07
CA MET A 212 13.61 -9.21 1.48
C MET A 212 14.68 -9.58 2.50
N LEU A 213 15.07 -8.63 3.36
CA LEU A 213 16.08 -8.85 4.41
C LEU A 213 15.48 -9.41 5.71
N GLN A 214 14.17 -9.67 5.73
CA GLN A 214 13.44 -10.25 6.85
C GLN A 214 13.66 -9.48 8.16
N PHE A 215 13.62 -8.14 8.08
CA PHE A 215 13.81 -7.30 9.26
C PHE A 215 12.72 -7.50 10.32
N ASP A 216 11.60 -8.13 9.98
CA ASP A 216 10.61 -8.55 10.96
C ASP A 216 11.16 -9.52 12.02
N LEU A 217 12.17 -10.34 11.68
CA LEU A 217 12.79 -11.27 12.61
C LEU A 217 13.61 -10.59 13.71
N PHE A 218 13.97 -9.31 13.53
CA PHE A 218 14.75 -8.57 14.53
C PHE A 218 13.92 -8.23 15.78
N ALA A 219 12.59 -8.20 15.67
CA ALA A 219 11.71 -7.94 16.82
C ALA A 219 11.89 -8.98 17.94
N ASP A 220 12.27 -10.20 17.58
CA ASP A 220 12.47 -11.32 18.50
C ASP A 220 13.97 -11.60 18.77
N LEU A 221 14.87 -10.77 18.25
CA LEU A 221 16.31 -10.97 18.37
C LEU A 221 16.79 -10.62 19.79
N ALA A 222 17.29 -11.64 20.50
CA ALA A 222 17.88 -11.49 21.83
C ALA A 222 19.35 -11.93 21.83
N LYS A 223 20.19 -11.22 22.60
CA LYS A 223 21.59 -11.60 22.86
C LYS A 223 21.87 -11.55 24.36
N ASP A 224 22.83 -12.35 24.82
CA ASP A 224 23.31 -12.30 26.20
C ASP A 224 23.94 -10.93 26.49
N PRO A 225 23.40 -10.13 27.42
CA PRO A 225 23.89 -8.79 27.72
C PRO A 225 25.28 -8.79 28.39
N LEU A 226 25.72 -9.91 28.99
CA LEU A 226 27.07 -10.03 29.54
C LEU A 226 28.12 -10.17 28.43
N ILE A 227 27.75 -10.80 27.31
CA ILE A 227 28.63 -10.99 26.15
C ILE A 227 28.53 -9.80 25.19
N TYR A 228 27.32 -9.27 24.98
CA TYR A 228 27.02 -8.20 24.03
C TYR A 228 26.37 -6.99 24.73
N PRO A 229 27.09 -6.27 25.61
CA PRO A 229 26.50 -5.20 26.44
C PRO A 229 26.00 -3.99 25.64
N ALA A 230 26.47 -3.81 24.39
CA ALA A 230 25.99 -2.76 23.50
C ALA A 230 24.70 -3.14 22.77
N PHE A 231 24.28 -4.41 22.79
CA PHE A 231 23.07 -4.86 22.09
C PHE A 231 21.83 -4.56 22.94
N ASN A 232 20.98 -3.66 22.44
CA ASN A 232 19.71 -3.28 23.06
C ASN A 232 18.68 -2.95 21.97
N SER A 233 17.43 -2.64 22.35
CA SER A 233 16.34 -2.36 21.40
C SER A 233 16.60 -1.15 20.50
N GLU A 234 17.33 -0.14 20.98
CA GLU A 234 17.73 1.02 20.17
C GLU A 234 18.72 0.59 19.08
N VAL A 235 19.75 -0.18 19.42
CA VAL A 235 20.70 -0.73 18.43
C VAL A 235 20.01 -1.62 17.41
N VAL A 236 19.01 -2.41 17.81
CA VAL A 236 18.22 -3.24 16.88
C VAL A 236 17.47 -2.36 15.87
N ALA A 237 16.71 -1.36 16.36
CA ALA A 237 15.97 -0.44 15.50
C ALA A 237 16.90 0.37 14.59
N ASP A 238 18.00 0.88 15.16
CA ASP A 238 18.99 1.65 14.41
C ASP A 238 19.71 0.80 13.37
N SER A 239 19.98 -0.49 13.62
CA SER A 239 20.64 -1.36 12.63
C SER A 239 19.77 -1.56 11.37
N GLN A 240 18.45 -1.70 11.55
CA GLN A 240 17.51 -1.78 10.44
C GLN A 240 17.50 -0.47 9.66
N GLU A 241 17.30 0.64 10.36
CA GLU A 241 17.20 1.97 9.75
C GLU A 241 18.52 2.41 9.08
N GLN A 242 19.67 2.07 9.66
CA GLN A 242 20.99 2.21 9.03
C GLN A 242 21.03 1.56 7.65
N THR A 243 20.55 0.31 7.57
CA THR A 243 20.61 -0.49 6.35
C THR A 243 19.66 0.08 5.29
N LEU A 244 18.44 0.48 5.69
CA LEU A 244 17.48 1.10 4.77
C LEU A 244 17.97 2.45 4.26
N ARG A 245 18.63 3.26 5.10
CA ARG A 245 19.24 4.54 4.68
C ARG A 245 20.33 4.37 3.64
N ILE A 246 21.23 3.39 3.81
CA ILE A 246 22.29 3.18 2.82
C ILE A 246 21.71 2.66 1.50
N ILE A 247 20.65 1.85 1.57
CA ILE A 247 19.91 1.37 0.39
C ILE A 247 19.28 2.52 -0.38
N THR A 248 18.51 3.40 0.28
CA THR A 248 17.85 4.51 -0.41
C THR A 248 18.85 5.56 -0.89
N ASP A 249 19.92 5.82 -0.14
CA ASP A 249 21.00 6.71 -0.56
C ASP A 249 21.67 6.21 -1.85
N LEU A 250 22.04 4.93 -1.92
CA LEU A 250 22.67 4.36 -3.11
C LEU A 250 21.69 4.27 -4.30
N LEU A 251 20.54 3.64 -4.11
CA LEU A 251 19.64 3.30 -5.23
C LEU A 251 18.82 4.48 -5.73
N ILE A 252 18.45 5.42 -4.85
CA ILE A 252 17.53 6.51 -5.18
C ILE A 252 18.28 7.83 -5.29
N THR A 253 19.09 8.18 -4.29
CA THR A 253 19.76 9.49 -4.25
C THR A 253 20.95 9.54 -5.21
N GLN A 254 21.75 8.48 -5.26
CA GLN A 254 22.95 8.41 -6.08
C GLN A 254 22.73 7.73 -7.44
N ASN A 255 21.61 7.04 -7.62
CA ASN A 255 21.36 6.18 -8.79
C ASN A 255 22.54 5.22 -9.07
N ALA A 256 23.10 4.68 -7.99
CA ALA A 256 24.26 3.78 -8.01
C ALA A 256 23.85 2.36 -8.39
N ASP A 257 24.86 1.51 -8.64
CA ASP A 257 24.60 0.11 -8.98
C ASP A 257 24.16 -0.64 -7.72
N TYR A 258 23.14 -1.50 -7.84
CA TYR A 258 22.69 -2.35 -6.73
C TYR A 258 23.82 -3.15 -6.07
N ARG A 259 24.82 -3.57 -6.84
CA ARG A 259 25.99 -4.31 -6.36
C ARG A 259 26.82 -3.50 -5.35
N ASP A 260 26.70 -2.18 -5.35
CA ASP A 260 27.40 -1.31 -4.41
C ASP A 260 26.94 -1.51 -2.96
N LEU A 261 25.76 -2.11 -2.73
CA LEU A 261 25.33 -2.52 -1.39
C LEU A 261 26.27 -3.53 -0.74
N PHE A 262 26.96 -4.36 -1.55
CA PHE A 262 27.88 -5.40 -1.07
C PHE A 262 29.32 -4.93 -0.98
N THR A 263 29.65 -3.79 -1.59
CA THR A 263 31.03 -3.27 -1.67
C THR A 263 31.20 -1.95 -0.94
N THR A 264 30.10 -1.24 -0.63
CA THR A 264 30.12 0.03 0.09
C THR A 264 30.81 -0.13 1.43
N ARG A 265 31.62 0.87 1.75
CA ARG A 265 32.33 0.98 3.03
C ARG A 265 31.70 2.04 3.91
N GLU A 266 30.56 2.57 3.50
CA GLU A 266 29.85 3.64 4.18
C GLU A 266 28.59 3.12 4.85
N ALA A 267 28.25 3.68 6.00
CA ALA A 267 26.97 3.44 6.65
C ALA A 267 26.55 4.68 7.44
N TYR A 268 25.24 4.86 7.60
CA TYR A 268 24.69 5.86 8.51
C TYR A 268 24.76 5.33 9.94
N LEU A 269 25.32 6.11 10.86
CA LEU A 269 25.49 5.72 12.26
C LEU A 269 24.79 6.72 13.17
N THR A 270 24.09 6.18 14.17
CA THR A 270 23.78 6.88 15.42
C THR A 270 24.90 6.66 16.43
N ARG A 271 24.86 7.34 17.57
CA ARG A 271 25.82 7.07 18.66
C ARG A 271 25.71 5.67 19.23
N ALA A 272 24.50 5.11 19.32
CA ALA A 272 24.29 3.74 19.77
C ALA A 272 25.03 2.75 18.85
N LEU A 273 24.89 2.91 17.53
CA LEU A 273 25.64 2.12 16.54
C LEU A 273 27.14 2.41 16.58
N GLY A 274 27.57 3.65 16.83
CA GLY A 274 28.98 4.00 16.97
C GLY A 274 29.73 3.14 18.00
N VAL A 275 29.08 2.79 19.11
CA VAL A 275 29.63 1.87 20.13
C VAL A 275 29.85 0.47 19.55
N VAL A 276 28.90 -0.03 18.74
CA VAL A 276 28.99 -1.36 18.10
C VAL A 276 30.12 -1.40 17.06
N TYR A 277 30.20 -0.39 16.20
CA TYR A 277 31.21 -0.27 15.16
C TYR A 277 32.58 0.21 15.67
N ARG A 278 32.66 0.63 16.95
CA ARG A 278 33.85 1.24 17.58
C ARG A 278 34.34 2.47 16.83
N LEU A 279 33.41 3.30 16.36
CA LEU A 279 33.67 4.54 15.65
C LEU A 279 33.09 5.73 16.43
N PRO A 280 33.81 6.86 16.51
CA PRO A 280 33.28 8.07 17.12
C PRO A 280 32.16 8.63 16.24
N VAL A 281 30.99 8.90 16.84
CA VAL A 281 29.88 9.61 16.18
C VAL A 281 29.64 10.94 16.93
N PRO A 282 30.21 12.05 16.45
CA PRO A 282 30.09 13.36 17.08
C PRO A 282 28.65 13.82 17.24
N THR A 283 27.80 13.52 16.26
CA THR A 283 26.39 13.92 16.22
C THR A 283 25.62 13.42 17.45
N ARG A 284 25.00 14.33 18.21
CA ARG A 284 24.26 14.01 19.45
C ARG A 284 22.94 13.29 19.19
N HIS A 285 22.22 13.74 18.16
CA HIS A 285 20.90 13.24 17.77
C HIS A 285 20.86 13.11 16.26
N GLY A 286 20.28 12.01 15.76
CA GLY A 286 20.18 11.74 14.33
C GLY A 286 21.31 10.88 13.80
N TRP A 287 21.53 10.99 12.49
CA TRP A 287 22.33 10.06 11.69
C TRP A 287 23.52 10.77 11.05
N GLU A 288 24.67 10.12 11.04
CA GLU A 288 25.88 10.61 10.40
C GLU A 288 26.47 9.53 9.49
N LYS A 289 26.74 9.88 8.22
CA LYS A 289 27.34 8.96 7.27
C LYS A 289 28.83 8.81 7.57
N ASN A 290 29.26 7.57 7.83
CA ASN A 290 30.60 7.24 8.26
C ASN A 290 31.17 6.09 7.44
N ARG A 291 32.50 6.04 7.29
CA ARG A 291 33.20 4.90 6.70
C ARG A 291 33.37 3.80 7.76
N VAL A 292 32.67 2.68 7.63
CA VAL A 292 32.61 1.57 8.59
C VAL A 292 33.64 0.46 8.35
N PHE A 293 34.10 0.26 7.11
CA PHE A 293 35.07 -0.78 6.77
C PHE A 293 36.27 -0.19 6.02
N GLY A 294 37.47 -0.31 6.59
CA GLY A 294 38.71 0.20 6.00
C GLY A 294 39.61 0.87 7.02
N GLY A 295 40.22 0.07 7.90
CA GLY A 295 41.28 0.48 8.81
C GLY A 295 42.67 0.07 8.29
N ARG A 296 43.15 0.81 7.29
CA ARG A 296 44.53 1.28 7.05
C ARG A 296 44.61 1.89 5.66
#